data_AF-A0A1D1VVQ9-F1
#
_entry.id   AF-A0A1D1VVQ9-F1
#
_cell.length_a   1.000
_cell.length_b   1.000
_cell.length_c   1.000
_cell.angle_alpha   90.00
_cell.angle_beta   90.00
_cell.angle_gamma   90.00
#
_symmetry.space_group_name_H-M   'P 1'
#
loop_
_entity.id
_entity.type
_entity.pdbx_description
1 polymer ?
#
loop_
_entity_poly.entity_id
_entity_poly.type
_entity_poly.pdbx_seq_one_letter_code
_entity_poly.pdbx_strand_id
1 'polypeptide(L)'
;MDTKYQKTESRPYRARGRGGFRGSRASSDRGRHYGKEAAADPISRVPDTPTMAMFREIAVMLDEKNDLYEVLVKHSRDTTIESKRIIFLLIRCAGHPHESLEVYQLLQEARERFQQLRNSSLKTIARSLVSQDVNIFNRAYSPGLQEYIEALTLFHYLDKAILIDHAVVQESLTFTEPMEFNQHIDVPTDGLTLENATVSVPLTPQDFLLGIGDLTGELMRYSVTHASNPAMQDSVFKLCEFSQAILLHCQNIPFSACRDFGMNKLKVMFQSVIKIERICYQLALRREENLPALPAGFMELDYPEDTQHIEAY
;
A
#
# COMPACT_ATOMS: atom_id res chain seq x y z
N MET A 1 -11.44 -60.30 -47.18
CA MET A 1 -11.14 -59.62 -48.45
C MET A 1 -10.97 -58.15 -48.15
N ASP A 2 -9.74 -57.66 -48.39
CA ASP A 2 -9.26 -56.30 -48.62
C ASP A 2 -9.94 -55.07 -47.99
N THR A 3 -9.16 -54.30 -47.21
CA THR A 3 -8.55 -53.01 -47.64
C THR A 3 -7.83 -52.35 -46.44
N LYS A 4 -6.50 -52.27 -46.47
CA LYS A 4 -5.65 -51.10 -46.81
C LYS A 4 -5.71 -49.89 -45.84
N TYR A 5 -4.59 -49.71 -45.12
CA TYR A 5 -3.78 -48.48 -44.95
C TYR A 5 -4.48 -47.17 -44.51
N GLN A 6 -4.12 -46.62 -43.34
CA GLN A 6 -3.12 -45.55 -43.21
C GLN A 6 -2.94 -45.07 -41.75
N LYS A 7 -1.66 -44.90 -41.36
CA LYS A 7 -1.20 -44.17 -40.17
C LYS A 7 -1.61 -42.69 -40.27
N THR A 8 -2.14 -42.12 -39.19
CA THR A 8 -2.20 -40.67 -38.99
C THR A 8 -1.45 -40.27 -37.73
N GLU A 9 -0.64 -39.23 -37.91
CA GLU A 9 0.38 -38.72 -37.00
C GLU A 9 -0.23 -38.03 -35.76
N SER A 10 0.41 -38.25 -34.62
CA SER A 10 0.19 -37.52 -33.37
C SER A 10 0.76 -36.11 -33.45
N ARG A 11 -0.11 -35.09 -33.35
CA ARG A 11 0.28 -33.70 -33.08
C ARG A 11 -0.16 -33.30 -31.66
N PRO A 12 0.74 -32.81 -30.79
CA PRO A 12 0.37 -32.35 -29.48
C PRO A 12 -0.27 -30.95 -29.50
N TYR A 13 -1.18 -30.79 -28.54
CA TYR A 13 -1.97 -29.62 -28.19
C TYR A 13 -1.09 -28.37 -27.93
N ARG A 14 -1.32 -27.28 -28.67
CA ARG A 14 -0.67 -25.97 -28.42
C ARG A 14 -1.50 -25.15 -27.44
N ALA A 15 -0.93 -24.89 -26.26
CA ALA A 15 -1.41 -23.88 -25.32
C ALA A 15 -1.27 -22.47 -25.91
N ARG A 16 -2.35 -21.67 -25.90
CA ARG A 16 -2.33 -20.24 -26.22
C ARG A 16 -1.94 -19.44 -24.97
N GLY A 17 -0.68 -19.03 -24.87
CA GLY A 17 -0.26 -17.91 -24.05
C GLY A 17 -0.39 -16.60 -24.84
N ARG A 18 -1.20 -15.65 -24.38
CA ARG A 18 -1.26 -14.28 -24.89
C ARG A 18 -0.17 -13.46 -24.18
N GLY A 19 1.01 -13.36 -24.79
CA GLY A 19 2.02 -12.35 -24.48
C GLY A 19 1.94 -11.22 -25.51
N GLY A 20 1.72 -10.00 -25.04
CA GLY A 20 1.53 -8.81 -25.86
C GLY A 20 2.81 -8.31 -26.55
N PHE A 21 2.60 -7.90 -27.80
CA PHE A 21 3.47 -7.16 -28.70
C PHE A 21 4.27 -6.02 -28.04
N ARG A 22 5.59 -5.98 -28.26
CA ARG A 22 6.36 -4.73 -28.43
C ARG A 22 7.38 -4.91 -29.57
N GLY A 23 7.36 -3.96 -30.49
CA GLY A 23 7.98 -4.05 -31.81
C GLY A 23 9.51 -4.07 -31.81
N SER A 24 10.05 -4.90 -32.71
CA SER A 24 11.45 -4.86 -33.15
C SER A 24 11.75 -3.58 -33.92
N ARG A 25 12.68 -2.78 -33.41
CA ARG A 25 13.52 -1.93 -34.27
C ARG A 25 14.85 -2.64 -34.47
N ALA A 26 15.10 -3.07 -35.69
CA ALA A 26 16.38 -3.58 -36.14
C ALA A 26 17.45 -2.49 -35.96
N SER A 27 18.51 -2.77 -35.21
CA SER A 27 19.73 -1.96 -35.18
C SER A 27 20.78 -2.70 -35.99
N SER A 28 21.28 -2.02 -37.02
CA SER A 28 22.29 -2.51 -37.93
C SER A 28 23.65 -2.62 -37.23
N ASP A 29 24.22 -3.81 -37.38
CA ASP A 29 25.59 -4.14 -37.06
C ASP A 29 26.55 -3.29 -37.90
N ARG A 30 27.31 -2.41 -37.25
CA ARG A 30 28.57 -1.87 -37.76
C ARG A 30 29.62 -2.03 -36.68
N GLY A 31 30.29 -3.18 -36.70
CA GLY A 31 31.53 -3.40 -35.98
C GLY A 31 32.54 -2.27 -36.25
N ARG A 32 33.01 -1.63 -35.17
CA ARG A 32 34.29 -0.94 -35.14
C ARG A 32 35.18 -1.68 -34.17
N HIS A 33 36.13 -2.45 -34.71
CA HIS A 33 37.33 -2.85 -34.00
C HIS A 33 38.05 -1.59 -33.52
N TYR A 34 38.20 -1.44 -32.21
CA TYR A 34 39.24 -0.60 -31.63
C TYR A 34 40.24 -1.51 -30.93
N GLY A 35 41.47 -1.49 -31.44
CA GLY A 35 42.60 -2.18 -30.89
C GLY A 35 42.93 -1.68 -29.48
N LYS A 36 43.47 -2.60 -28.68
CA LYS A 36 44.16 -2.32 -27.43
C LYS A 36 45.40 -1.47 -27.72
N GLU A 37 45.31 -0.17 -27.50
CA GLU A 37 46.47 0.64 -27.14
C GLU A 37 46.14 1.40 -25.86
N ALA A 38 46.89 1.05 -24.81
CA ALA A 38 46.87 1.72 -23.52
C ALA A 38 47.51 3.10 -23.69
N ALA A 39 46.69 4.11 -24.02
CA ALA A 39 47.04 5.49 -23.79
C ALA A 39 46.56 5.86 -22.38
N ALA A 40 47.49 6.00 -21.45
CA ALA A 40 47.24 6.62 -20.17
C ALA A 40 46.89 8.10 -20.43
N ASP A 41 45.61 8.43 -20.43
CA ASP A 41 45.19 9.83 -20.37
C ASP A 41 45.71 10.43 -19.06
N PRO A 42 46.39 11.59 -19.10
CA PRO A 42 46.77 12.28 -17.89
C PRO A 42 45.46 12.71 -17.22
N ILE A 43 45.18 12.13 -16.06
CA ILE A 43 44.11 12.58 -15.15
C ILE A 43 44.22 14.10 -15.11
N SER A 44 43.27 14.79 -15.76
CA SER A 44 43.05 16.22 -15.56
C SER A 44 42.72 16.36 -14.10
N ARG A 45 43.75 16.62 -13.28
CA ARG A 45 43.59 16.93 -11.86
C ARG A 45 42.78 18.21 -11.86
N VAL A 46 41.49 18.07 -11.66
CA VAL A 46 40.56 19.19 -11.51
C VAL A 46 41.23 20.15 -10.52
N PRO A 47 41.56 21.37 -10.93
CA PRO A 47 42.33 22.27 -10.09
C PRO A 47 41.58 22.49 -8.77
N ASP A 48 42.32 22.44 -7.67
CA ASP A 48 41.78 22.57 -6.32
C ASP A 48 41.43 24.03 -6.03
N THR A 49 40.37 24.49 -6.68
CA THR A 49 39.88 25.86 -6.56
C THR A 49 38.92 25.97 -5.38
N PRO A 50 38.77 27.17 -4.77
CA PRO A 50 37.75 27.40 -3.74
C PRO A 50 36.35 26.99 -4.19
N THR A 51 36.02 27.18 -5.47
CA THR A 51 34.76 26.71 -6.06
C THR A 51 34.64 25.18 -6.05
N MET A 52 35.70 24.45 -6.38
CA MET A 52 35.69 22.98 -6.34
C MET A 52 35.58 22.45 -4.91
N ALA A 53 36.17 23.13 -3.92
CA ALA A 53 35.96 22.81 -2.51
C ALA A 53 34.47 22.96 -2.11
N MET A 54 33.82 24.06 -2.51
CA MET A 54 32.38 24.25 -2.29
C MET A 54 31.53 23.14 -2.94
N PHE A 55 31.84 22.74 -4.18
CA PHE A 55 31.12 21.65 -4.84
C PHE A 55 31.33 20.30 -4.16
N ARG A 56 32.51 20.04 -3.56
CA ARG A 56 32.73 18.82 -2.78
C ARG A 56 31.90 18.81 -1.49
N GLU A 57 31.81 19.94 -0.80
CA GLU A 57 30.94 20.07 0.39
C GLU A 57 29.47 19.85 0.02
N ILE A 58 29.01 20.44 -1.09
CA ILE A 58 27.64 20.21 -1.60
C ILE A 58 27.42 18.75 -1.98
N ALA A 59 28.40 18.10 -2.62
CA ALA A 59 28.30 16.68 -2.98
C ALA A 59 28.11 15.81 -1.74
N VAL A 60 28.91 16.02 -0.68
CA VAL A 60 28.77 15.29 0.59
C VAL A 60 27.37 15.47 1.18
N MET A 61 26.86 16.71 1.25
CA MET A 61 25.51 16.97 1.77
C MET A 61 24.41 16.29 0.92
N LEU A 62 24.57 16.25 -0.41
CA LEU A 62 23.63 15.59 -1.29
C LEU A 62 23.67 14.07 -1.16
N ASP A 63 24.86 13.49 -1.01
CA ASP A 63 25.05 12.06 -0.81
C ASP A 63 24.41 11.62 0.52
N GLU A 64 24.66 12.33 1.61
CA GLU A 64 24.02 12.08 2.92
C GLU A 64 22.49 12.15 2.83
N LYS A 65 21.95 13.15 2.13
CA LYS A 65 20.51 13.30 1.90
C LYS A 65 19.96 12.13 1.06
N ASN A 66 20.69 11.66 0.06
CA ASN A 66 20.26 10.55 -0.80
C ASN A 66 20.33 9.22 -0.06
N ASP A 67 21.37 8.98 0.74
CA ASP A 67 21.50 7.80 1.58
C ASP A 67 20.34 7.70 2.58
N LEU A 68 20.00 8.82 3.23
CA LEU A 68 18.83 8.91 4.10
C LEU A 68 17.53 8.59 3.35
N TYR A 69 17.35 9.15 2.15
CA TYR A 69 16.18 8.88 1.32
C TYR A 69 16.06 7.38 1.00
N GLU A 70 17.15 6.71 0.64
CA GLU A 70 17.18 5.28 0.36
C GLU A 70 16.88 4.42 1.60
N VAL A 71 17.36 4.83 2.79
CA VAL A 71 16.98 4.18 4.06
C VAL A 71 15.47 4.26 4.29
N LEU A 72 14.88 5.44 4.09
CA LEU A 72 13.43 5.62 4.23
C LEU A 72 12.63 4.81 3.21
N VAL A 73 13.06 4.77 1.94
CA VAL A 73 12.41 3.96 0.89
C VAL A 73 12.44 2.47 1.24
N LYS A 74 13.54 1.96 1.78
CA LYS A 74 13.65 0.55 2.20
C LYS A 74 12.63 0.23 3.31
N HIS A 75 12.59 1.02 4.38
CA HIS A 75 11.63 0.78 5.47
C HIS A 75 10.17 1.04 5.05
N SER A 76 9.93 1.99 4.14
CA SER A 76 8.64 2.20 3.49
C SER A 76 8.19 0.94 2.76
N ARG A 77 9.09 0.33 1.98
CA ARG A 77 8.81 -0.89 1.23
C ARG A 77 8.51 -2.08 2.14
N ASP A 78 9.28 -2.25 3.20
CA ASP A 78 9.05 -3.30 4.20
C ASP A 78 7.68 -3.10 4.87
N THR A 79 7.33 -1.86 5.19
CA THR A 79 6.01 -1.49 5.73
C THR A 79 4.89 -1.83 4.76
N THR A 80 5.01 -1.49 3.48
CA THR A 80 4.03 -1.88 2.46
C THR A 80 3.85 -3.39 2.39
N ILE A 81 4.95 -4.15 2.36
CA ILE A 81 4.90 -5.61 2.22
C ILE A 81 4.17 -6.23 3.42
N GLU A 82 4.51 -5.78 4.63
CA GLU A 82 3.93 -6.33 5.84
C GLU A 82 2.47 -5.93 6.02
N SER A 83 2.11 -4.68 5.75
CA SER A 83 0.72 -4.21 5.74
C SER A 83 -0.16 -5.02 4.77
N LYS A 84 0.32 -5.31 3.56
CA LYS A 84 -0.39 -6.20 2.61
C LYS A 84 -0.64 -7.59 3.17
N ARG A 85 0.37 -8.17 3.82
CA ARG A 85 0.23 -9.50 4.43
C ARG A 85 -0.76 -9.47 5.59
N ILE A 86 -0.84 -8.38 6.34
CA ILE A 86 -1.85 -8.18 7.37
C ILE A 86 -3.25 -8.07 6.73
N ILE A 87 -3.41 -7.31 5.65
CA ILE A 87 -4.69 -7.23 4.90
C ILE A 87 -5.14 -8.63 4.45
N PHE A 88 -4.24 -9.42 3.83
CA PHE A 88 -4.56 -10.80 3.44
C PHE A 88 -4.87 -11.72 4.63
N LEU A 89 -4.30 -11.48 5.80
CA LEU A 89 -4.66 -12.18 7.03
C LEU A 89 -6.10 -11.81 7.44
N LEU A 90 -6.41 -10.52 7.48
CA LEU A 90 -7.70 -9.98 7.90
C LEU A 90 -8.86 -10.41 6.99
N ILE A 91 -8.66 -10.38 5.67
CA ILE A 91 -9.67 -10.83 4.69
C ILE A 91 -9.97 -12.33 4.81
N ARG A 92 -9.04 -13.14 5.35
CA ARG A 92 -9.31 -14.56 5.64
C ARG A 92 -10.17 -14.75 6.91
N CYS A 93 -10.00 -13.90 7.92
CA CYS A 93 -10.74 -13.96 9.20
C CYS A 93 -12.26 -13.86 8.99
N ALA A 94 -12.61 -13.01 8.05
CA ALA A 94 -13.94 -12.63 7.61
C ALA A 94 -14.87 -13.77 7.14
N GLY A 95 -14.41 -15.02 7.09
CA GLY A 95 -15.24 -16.19 6.74
C GLY A 95 -15.92 -16.83 7.95
N HIS A 96 -15.65 -16.35 9.16
CA HIS A 96 -16.13 -16.91 10.41
C HIS A 96 -16.98 -15.89 11.18
N PRO A 97 -17.94 -16.34 12.00
CA PRO A 97 -18.70 -15.45 12.88
C PRO A 97 -17.75 -14.60 13.75
N HIS A 98 -18.11 -13.35 13.99
CA HIS A 98 -17.26 -12.37 14.70
C HIS A 98 -16.80 -12.88 16.08
N GLU A 99 -17.66 -13.61 16.79
CA GLU A 99 -17.39 -14.16 18.13
C GLU A 99 -16.62 -15.50 18.12
N SER A 100 -16.18 -15.97 16.95
CA SER A 100 -15.44 -17.23 16.84
C SER A 100 -14.02 -17.14 17.39
N LEU A 101 -13.52 -18.26 17.91
CA LEU A 101 -12.14 -18.35 18.41
C LEU A 101 -11.13 -18.09 17.31
N GLU A 102 -11.43 -18.50 16.08
CA GLU A 102 -10.61 -18.28 14.89
C GLU A 102 -10.43 -16.80 14.59
N VAL A 103 -11.51 -16.01 14.61
CA VAL A 103 -11.44 -14.55 14.40
C VAL A 103 -10.61 -13.89 15.50
N TYR A 104 -10.83 -14.27 16.76
CA TYR A 104 -10.05 -13.74 17.88
C TYR A 104 -8.55 -14.01 17.71
N GLN A 105 -8.17 -15.25 17.36
CA GLN A 105 -6.76 -15.62 17.16
C GLN A 105 -6.10 -14.86 16.01
N LEU A 106 -6.81 -14.69 14.90
CA LEU A 106 -6.27 -13.98 13.74
C LEU A 106 -6.18 -12.47 13.97
N LEU A 107 -7.14 -11.87 14.68
CA LEU A 107 -7.06 -10.46 15.10
C LEU A 107 -5.90 -10.24 16.09
N GLN A 108 -5.67 -11.20 16.99
CA GLN A 108 -4.53 -11.17 17.89
C GLN A 108 -3.20 -11.27 17.13
N GLU A 109 -3.09 -12.18 16.15
CA GLU A 109 -1.93 -12.27 15.26
C GLU A 109 -1.70 -10.96 14.50
N ALA A 110 -2.75 -10.37 13.92
CA ALA A 110 -2.66 -9.09 13.22
C ALA A 110 -2.16 -7.97 14.15
N ARG A 111 -2.67 -7.91 15.40
CA ARG A 111 -2.26 -6.94 16.42
C ARG A 111 -0.76 -7.06 16.75
N GLU A 112 -0.26 -8.29 16.90
CA GLU A 112 1.16 -8.55 17.16
C GLU A 112 2.03 -8.13 15.97
N ARG A 113 1.59 -8.40 14.74
CA ARG A 113 2.31 -7.98 13.53
C ARG A 113 2.33 -6.46 13.37
N PHE A 114 1.26 -5.75 13.70
CA PHE A 114 1.28 -4.28 13.77
C PHE A 114 2.26 -3.77 14.82
N GLN A 115 2.32 -4.38 16.00
CA GLN A 115 3.30 -4.01 17.04
C GLN A 115 4.73 -4.22 16.56
N GLN A 116 5.02 -5.35 15.92
CA GLN A 116 6.33 -5.64 15.34
C GLN A 116 6.70 -4.61 14.26
N LEU A 117 5.75 -4.29 13.37
CA LEU A 117 5.97 -3.31 12.30
C LEU A 117 6.20 -1.89 12.86
N ARG A 118 5.46 -1.51 13.90
CA ARG A 118 5.68 -0.26 14.65
C ARG A 118 7.06 -0.23 15.27
N ASN A 119 7.46 -1.28 15.98
CA ASN A 119 8.72 -1.35 16.70
C ASN A 119 9.96 -1.54 15.81
N SER A 120 9.77 -1.86 14.53
CA SER A 120 10.82 -2.02 13.53
C SER A 120 10.81 -0.86 12.53
N SER A 121 10.24 -1.06 11.34
CA SER A 121 10.34 -0.13 10.21
C SER A 121 9.82 1.28 10.53
N LEU A 122 8.65 1.41 11.19
CA LEU A 122 8.07 2.72 11.48
C LEU A 122 8.90 3.49 12.53
N LYS A 123 9.41 2.80 13.55
CA LYS A 123 10.31 3.38 14.53
C LYS A 123 11.64 3.81 13.90
N THR A 124 12.20 3.03 12.97
CA THR A 124 13.40 3.43 12.23
C THR A 124 13.14 4.65 11.36
N ILE A 125 12.00 4.71 10.66
CA ILE A 125 11.59 5.91 9.91
C ILE A 125 11.50 7.13 10.83
N ALA A 126 10.88 7.00 12.01
CA ALA A 126 10.77 8.08 12.98
C ALA A 126 12.14 8.60 13.44
N ARG A 127 13.07 7.69 13.75
CA ARG A 127 14.46 8.03 14.13
C ARG A 127 15.23 8.72 13.00
N SER A 128 15.09 8.22 11.77
CA SER A 128 15.74 8.78 10.58
C SER A 128 15.25 10.19 10.24
N LEU A 129 14.03 10.56 10.64
CA LEU A 129 13.47 11.89 10.40
C LEU A 129 13.80 12.91 11.49
N VAL A 130 14.48 12.52 12.57
CA VAL A 130 14.88 13.44 13.64
C VAL A 130 15.77 14.54 13.06
N SER A 131 15.41 15.79 13.35
CA SER A 131 16.13 16.99 12.88
C SER A 131 16.17 17.17 11.35
N GLN A 132 15.29 16.49 10.61
CA GLN A 132 15.17 16.61 9.16
C GLN A 132 13.89 17.37 8.76
N ASP A 133 13.89 18.03 7.60
CA ASP A 133 12.65 18.56 7.04
C ASP A 133 11.80 17.43 6.45
N VAL A 134 10.71 17.13 7.16
CA VAL A 134 9.75 16.08 6.84
C VAL A 134 9.19 16.20 5.42
N ASN A 135 8.98 17.43 4.92
CA ASN A 135 8.35 17.65 3.62
C ASN A 135 9.25 17.18 2.46
N ILE A 136 10.57 17.23 2.64
CA ILE A 136 11.54 16.76 1.63
C ILE A 136 11.46 15.24 1.49
N PHE A 137 11.30 14.54 2.61
CA PHE A 137 11.35 13.08 2.67
C PHE A 137 9.98 12.41 2.66
N ASN A 138 8.87 13.15 2.73
CA ASN A 138 7.52 12.60 2.78
C ASN A 138 7.26 11.56 1.67
N ARG A 139 7.73 11.83 0.45
CA ARG A 139 7.60 10.90 -0.69
C ARG A 139 8.30 9.56 -0.51
N ALA A 140 9.34 9.46 0.33
CA ALA A 140 10.05 8.22 0.55
C ALA A 140 9.22 7.20 1.35
N TYR A 141 8.50 7.67 2.38
CA TYR A 141 7.75 6.81 3.30
C TYR A 141 6.23 6.83 3.13
N SER A 142 5.69 7.83 2.44
CA SER A 142 4.25 7.99 2.17
C SER A 142 3.58 6.71 1.61
N PRO A 143 4.15 5.97 0.64
CA PRO A 143 3.54 4.73 0.15
C PRO A 143 3.40 3.63 1.21
N GLY A 144 4.42 3.44 2.06
CA GLY A 144 4.36 2.51 3.17
C GLY A 144 3.34 2.91 4.22
N LEU A 145 3.24 4.22 4.47
CA LEU A 145 2.30 4.79 5.43
C LEU A 145 0.85 4.63 4.96
N GLN A 146 0.55 4.90 3.70
CA GLN A 146 -0.80 4.72 3.12
C GLN A 146 -1.29 3.28 3.26
N GLU A 147 -0.44 2.29 2.92
CA GLU A 147 -0.76 0.87 3.06
C GLU A 147 -0.94 0.46 4.54
N TYR A 148 -0.14 1.04 5.44
CA TYR A 148 -0.32 0.84 6.89
C TYR A 148 -1.67 1.39 7.37
N ILE A 149 -2.10 2.56 6.91
CA ILE A 149 -3.43 3.13 7.22
C ILE A 149 -4.54 2.22 6.69
N GLU A 150 -4.43 1.76 5.45
CA GLU A 150 -5.39 0.82 4.85
C GLU A 150 -5.54 -0.45 5.70
N ALA A 151 -4.42 -1.08 6.06
CA ALA A 151 -4.42 -2.27 6.90
C ALA A 151 -5.01 -2.01 8.30
N LEU A 152 -4.62 -0.89 8.93
CA LEU A 152 -5.04 -0.54 10.28
C LEU A 152 -6.52 -0.17 10.35
N THR A 153 -7.02 0.57 9.37
CA THR A 153 -8.44 0.93 9.29
C THR A 153 -9.32 -0.30 9.04
N LEU A 154 -8.87 -1.24 8.19
CA LEU A 154 -9.53 -2.55 8.02
C LEU A 154 -9.56 -3.33 9.34
N PHE A 155 -8.43 -3.41 10.03
CA PHE A 155 -8.34 -4.07 11.33
C PHE A 155 -9.33 -3.47 12.34
N HIS A 156 -9.37 -2.14 12.46
CA HIS A 156 -10.28 -1.45 13.38
C HIS A 156 -11.75 -1.65 13.03
N TYR A 157 -12.09 -1.72 11.75
CA TYR A 157 -13.44 -2.07 11.33
C TYR A 157 -13.80 -3.52 11.74
N LEU A 158 -12.90 -4.49 11.54
CA LEU A 158 -13.17 -5.88 11.92
C LEU A 158 -13.18 -6.12 13.43
N ASP A 159 -12.35 -5.41 14.20
CA ASP A 159 -12.28 -5.52 15.65
C ASP A 159 -13.47 -4.80 16.33
N LYS A 160 -13.82 -3.60 15.87
CA LYS A 160 -14.69 -2.67 16.61
C LYS A 160 -15.82 -2.05 15.79
N ALA A 161 -15.93 -2.35 14.50
CA ALA A 161 -16.90 -1.75 13.57
C ALA A 161 -16.83 -0.21 13.50
N ILE A 162 -15.61 0.36 13.64
CA ILE A 162 -15.38 1.81 13.54
C ILE A 162 -14.23 2.12 12.60
N LEU A 163 -14.24 3.34 12.06
CA LEU A 163 -13.07 3.95 11.44
C LEU A 163 -12.19 4.55 12.53
N ILE A 164 -10.89 4.23 12.53
CA ILE A 164 -9.93 4.84 13.46
C ILE A 164 -9.67 6.31 13.11
N ASP A 165 -9.54 7.18 14.11
CA ASP A 165 -9.28 8.60 13.92
C ASP A 165 -7.80 8.89 13.60
N HIS A 166 -7.57 9.91 12.75
CA HIS A 166 -6.22 10.38 12.40
C HIS A 166 -5.35 10.65 13.63
N ALA A 167 -5.90 11.34 14.65
CA ALA A 167 -5.17 11.70 15.86
C ALA A 167 -4.70 10.45 16.64
N VAL A 168 -5.54 9.42 16.74
CA VAL A 168 -5.20 8.15 17.39
C VAL A 168 -4.09 7.44 16.64
N VAL A 169 -4.13 7.47 15.29
CA VAL A 169 -3.04 6.91 14.50
C VAL A 169 -1.74 7.71 14.67
N GLN A 170 -1.80 9.04 14.65
CA GLN A 170 -0.62 9.89 14.85
C GLN A 170 0.03 9.66 16.22
N GLU A 171 -0.77 9.48 17.27
CA GLU A 171 -0.28 9.10 18.59
C GLU A 171 0.42 7.73 18.55
N SER A 172 -0.15 6.75 17.85
CA SER A 172 0.49 5.44 17.66
C SER A 172 1.81 5.51 16.86
N LEU A 173 2.02 6.55 16.06
CA LEU A 173 3.25 6.78 15.31
C LEU A 173 4.28 7.63 16.08
N THR A 174 3.98 7.97 17.32
CA THR A 174 4.88 8.65 18.24
C THR A 174 5.54 7.64 19.18
N PHE A 175 6.85 7.72 19.31
CA PHE A 175 7.68 6.81 20.09
C PHE A 175 8.47 7.61 21.10
N THR A 176 8.47 7.15 22.36
CA THR A 176 9.29 7.73 23.42
C THR A 176 10.45 6.80 23.70
N GLU A 177 11.66 7.34 23.66
CA GLU A 177 12.87 6.59 23.92
C GLU A 177 13.71 7.27 25.00
N PRO A 178 14.38 6.51 25.88
CA PRO A 178 15.42 7.09 26.72
C PRO A 178 16.50 7.64 25.79
N MET A 179 16.93 8.89 26.01
CA MET A 179 18.08 9.45 25.29
C MET A 179 19.30 8.54 25.51
N GLU A 180 19.70 7.80 24.48
CA GLU A 180 21.06 7.25 24.44
C GLU A 180 21.99 8.39 24.06
N PHE A 181 22.72 8.93 25.05
CA PHE A 181 23.84 9.84 24.80
C PHE A 181 24.86 9.10 23.92
N ASN A 182 24.85 9.36 22.62
CA ASN A 182 25.98 9.02 21.77
C ASN A 182 27.20 9.77 22.31
N GLN A 183 28.17 9.00 22.81
CA GLN A 183 29.41 9.48 23.41
C GLN A 183 30.17 10.39 22.44
N HIS A 184 30.30 11.67 22.82
CA HIS A 184 31.55 12.46 22.85
C HIS A 184 31.23 13.94 23.15
N ILE A 185 30.72 14.22 24.35
CA ILE A 185 30.88 15.55 24.95
C ILE A 185 31.22 15.35 26.42
N ASP A 186 32.47 15.60 26.79
CA ASP A 186 32.91 15.68 28.18
C ASP A 186 32.24 16.90 28.84
N VAL A 187 31.15 16.68 29.57
CA VAL A 187 30.57 17.70 30.48
C VAL A 187 30.41 17.10 31.88
N PRO A 188 30.85 17.80 32.94
CA PRO A 188 30.76 17.29 34.31
C PRO A 188 29.32 17.14 34.77
N THR A 189 29.06 16.02 35.41
CA THR A 189 27.77 15.55 35.90
C THR A 189 27.28 16.39 37.08
N ASP A 190 26.18 17.12 36.89
CA ASP A 190 25.29 17.55 37.98
C ASP A 190 23.83 17.43 37.53
N GLY A 191 23.11 16.46 38.10
CA GLY A 191 21.66 16.55 38.35
C GLY A 191 20.65 16.61 37.19
N LEU A 192 20.98 16.23 35.95
CA LEU A 192 20.00 16.24 34.85
C LEU A 192 19.12 14.97 34.87
N THR A 193 17.82 15.15 35.04
CA THR A 193 16.80 14.15 34.74
C THR A 193 16.97 13.67 33.30
N LEU A 194 17.02 12.34 33.07
CA LEU A 194 16.99 11.79 31.72
C LEU A 194 15.72 12.29 31.01
N GLU A 195 15.86 13.28 30.14
CA GLU A 195 14.78 13.69 29.25
C GLU A 195 14.65 12.60 28.18
N ASN A 196 13.46 12.00 28.06
CA ASN A 196 13.19 11.04 27.00
C ASN A 196 13.10 11.80 25.67
N ALA A 197 13.76 11.28 24.63
CA ALA A 197 13.59 11.79 23.27
C ALA A 197 12.28 11.25 22.68
N THR A 198 11.40 12.15 22.24
CA THR A 198 10.19 11.79 21.49
C THR A 198 10.48 11.89 19.99
N VAL A 199 10.31 10.77 19.28
CA VAL A 199 10.43 10.69 17.82
C VAL A 199 9.09 10.28 17.22
N SER A 200 8.76 10.76 16.02
CA SER A 200 7.46 10.47 15.40
C SER A 200 7.59 10.34 13.89
N VAL A 201 6.75 9.49 13.29
CA VAL A 201 6.45 9.54 11.86
C VAL A 201 5.27 10.51 11.65
N PRO A 202 5.47 11.64 10.97
CA PRO A 202 4.39 12.58 10.71
C PRO A 202 3.38 11.98 9.73
N LEU A 203 2.12 11.89 10.15
CA LEU A 203 1.01 11.42 9.32
C LEU A 203 0.29 12.62 8.73
N THR A 204 0.48 12.85 7.44
CA THR A 204 -0.24 13.93 6.76
C THR A 204 -1.72 13.56 6.61
N PRO A 205 -2.65 14.54 6.62
CA PRO A 205 -4.05 14.29 6.30
C PRO A 205 -4.23 13.66 4.91
N GLN A 206 -3.36 14.01 3.96
CA GLN A 206 -3.36 13.43 2.62
C GLN A 206 -3.04 11.93 2.63
N ASP A 207 -1.99 11.50 3.33
CA ASP A 207 -1.63 10.07 3.43
C ASP A 207 -2.74 9.26 4.11
N PHE A 208 -3.36 9.84 5.14
CA PHE A 208 -4.49 9.21 5.82
C PHE A 208 -5.70 9.04 4.90
N LEU A 209 -6.09 10.09 4.17
CA LEU A 209 -7.19 10.02 3.21
C LEU A 209 -6.91 9.05 2.06
N LEU A 210 -5.68 9.03 1.53
CA LEU A 210 -5.30 8.11 0.46
C LEU A 210 -5.39 6.64 0.93
N GLY A 211 -4.96 6.33 2.15
CA GLY A 211 -5.13 5.00 2.75
C GLY A 211 -6.61 4.61 2.98
N ILE A 212 -7.45 5.53 3.47
CA ILE A 212 -8.91 5.31 3.55
C ILE A 212 -9.51 5.07 2.16
N GLY A 213 -8.97 5.74 1.14
CA GLY A 213 -9.41 5.52 -0.23
C GLY A 213 -9.23 4.07 -0.69
N ASP A 214 -8.09 3.46 -0.37
CA ASP A 214 -7.81 2.06 -0.73
C ASP A 214 -8.61 1.06 0.11
N LEU A 215 -8.91 1.39 1.38
CA LEU A 215 -9.75 0.56 2.26
C LEU A 215 -11.04 0.11 1.58
N THR A 216 -11.73 0.99 0.85
CA THR A 216 -12.98 0.63 0.16
C THR A 216 -12.83 -0.50 -0.85
N GLY A 217 -11.65 -0.62 -1.48
CA GLY A 217 -11.31 -1.74 -2.35
C GLY A 217 -11.16 -3.06 -1.60
N GLU A 218 -10.57 -3.03 -0.40
CA GLU A 218 -10.44 -4.22 0.45
C GLU A 218 -11.77 -4.62 1.09
N LEU A 219 -12.61 -3.66 1.46
CA LEU A 219 -14.01 -3.91 1.86
C LEU A 219 -14.80 -4.58 0.72
N MET A 220 -14.60 -4.15 -0.52
CA MET A 220 -15.20 -4.81 -1.68
C MET A 220 -14.70 -6.25 -1.83
N ARG A 221 -13.39 -6.49 -1.73
CA ARG A 221 -12.82 -7.85 -1.78
C ARG A 221 -13.38 -8.73 -0.67
N TYR A 222 -13.56 -8.18 0.53
CA TYR A 222 -14.23 -8.87 1.64
C TYR A 222 -15.64 -9.29 1.22
N SER A 223 -16.46 -8.36 0.74
CA SER A 223 -17.84 -8.65 0.33
C SER A 223 -17.89 -9.72 -0.76
N VAL A 224 -16.98 -9.64 -1.73
CA VAL A 224 -16.88 -10.62 -2.81
C VAL A 224 -16.56 -12.02 -2.27
N THR A 225 -15.57 -12.09 -1.38
CA THR A 225 -15.10 -13.36 -0.82
C THR A 225 -16.17 -14.05 0.03
N HIS A 226 -16.94 -13.29 0.80
CA HIS A 226 -17.79 -13.84 1.87
C HIS A 226 -19.28 -13.84 1.59
N ALA A 227 -19.75 -13.16 0.54
CA ALA A 227 -21.19 -13.13 0.21
C ALA A 227 -21.81 -14.51 -0.04
N SER A 228 -21.02 -15.47 -0.53
CA SER A 228 -21.49 -16.85 -0.74
C SER A 228 -21.68 -17.65 0.54
N ASN A 229 -21.08 -17.21 1.66
CA ASN A 229 -21.19 -17.88 2.95
C ASN A 229 -22.42 -17.36 3.72
N PRO A 230 -23.45 -18.19 3.98
CA PRO A 230 -24.67 -17.77 4.67
C PRO A 230 -24.43 -17.15 6.05
N ALA A 231 -23.41 -17.63 6.79
CA ALA A 231 -23.08 -17.11 8.12
C ALA A 231 -22.53 -15.68 8.09
N MET A 232 -22.04 -15.21 6.93
CA MET A 232 -21.39 -13.91 6.78
C MET A 232 -22.26 -12.85 6.12
N GLN A 233 -23.44 -13.21 5.60
CA GLN A 233 -24.28 -12.27 4.84
C GLN A 233 -24.63 -11.02 5.65
N ASP A 234 -25.01 -11.17 6.93
CA ASP A 234 -25.30 -10.02 7.81
C ASP A 234 -24.07 -9.10 7.98
N SER A 235 -22.86 -9.67 8.01
CA SER A 235 -21.63 -8.88 8.08
C SER A 235 -21.36 -8.13 6.77
N VAL A 236 -21.73 -8.71 5.62
CA VAL A 236 -21.63 -8.04 4.30
C VAL A 236 -22.61 -6.86 4.22
N PHE A 237 -23.82 -6.98 4.76
CA PHE A 237 -24.77 -5.85 4.84
C PHE A 237 -24.24 -4.73 5.75
N LYS A 238 -23.73 -5.03 6.94
CA LYS A 238 -23.10 -4.03 7.83
C LYS A 238 -21.90 -3.35 7.18
N LEU A 239 -21.11 -4.11 6.43
CA LEU A 239 -19.97 -3.58 5.67
C LEU A 239 -20.43 -2.63 4.56
N CYS A 240 -21.54 -2.93 3.89
CA CYS A 240 -22.16 -2.02 2.94
C CYS A 240 -22.49 -0.67 3.59
N GLU A 241 -23.19 -0.68 4.73
CA GLU A 241 -23.54 0.54 5.47
C GLU A 241 -22.28 1.34 5.86
N PHE A 242 -21.25 0.67 6.37
CA PHE A 242 -19.98 1.29 6.70
C PHE A 242 -19.29 1.90 5.47
N SER A 243 -19.28 1.19 4.34
CA SER A 243 -18.67 1.66 3.10
C SER A 243 -19.40 2.86 2.50
N GLN A 244 -20.74 2.90 2.59
CA GLN A 244 -21.56 4.03 2.20
C GLN A 244 -21.29 5.25 3.08
N ALA A 245 -21.19 5.06 4.40
CA ALA A 245 -20.86 6.12 5.34
C ALA A 245 -19.49 6.73 5.02
N ILE A 246 -18.46 5.93 4.76
CA ILE A 246 -17.13 6.42 4.35
C ILE A 246 -17.25 7.26 3.06
N LEU A 247 -17.88 6.70 2.02
CA LEU A 247 -18.01 7.38 0.73
C LEU A 247 -18.71 8.73 0.86
N LEU A 248 -19.81 8.80 1.62
CA LEU A 248 -20.56 10.04 1.85
C LEU A 248 -19.67 11.12 2.47
N HIS A 249 -18.89 10.78 3.51
CA HIS A 249 -17.98 11.75 4.15
C HIS A 249 -16.85 12.16 3.21
N CYS A 250 -16.30 11.23 2.43
CA CYS A 250 -15.25 11.51 1.45
C CYS A 250 -15.71 12.39 0.28
N GLN A 251 -16.97 12.29 -0.14
CA GLN A 251 -17.56 13.17 -1.15
C GLN A 251 -17.67 14.63 -0.70
N ASN A 252 -17.79 14.87 0.62
CA ASN A 252 -17.87 16.21 1.19
C ASN A 252 -16.51 16.91 1.33
N ILE A 253 -15.40 16.24 0.99
CA ILE A 253 -14.06 16.82 1.05
C ILE A 253 -13.87 17.76 -0.15
N PRO A 254 -13.57 19.05 0.06
CA PRO A 254 -13.35 19.98 -1.05
C PRO A 254 -12.20 19.53 -1.94
N PHE A 255 -12.38 19.61 -3.26
CA PHE A 255 -11.36 19.22 -4.23
C PHE A 255 -10.01 19.95 -4.03
N SER A 256 -10.06 21.20 -3.57
CA SER A 256 -8.87 22.00 -3.25
C SER A 256 -8.04 21.46 -2.08
N ALA A 257 -8.64 20.66 -1.19
CA ALA A 257 -7.97 20.12 -0.01
C ALA A 257 -7.06 18.92 -0.36
N CYS A 258 -7.44 18.10 -1.34
CA CYS A 258 -6.61 16.98 -1.80
C CYS A 258 -6.95 16.59 -3.25
N ARG A 259 -6.21 17.18 -4.20
CA ARG A 259 -6.45 16.97 -5.64
C ARG A 259 -6.37 15.50 -6.05
N ASP A 260 -5.34 14.79 -5.59
CA ASP A 260 -5.09 13.41 -5.98
C ASP A 260 -6.19 12.46 -5.45
N PHE A 261 -6.71 12.76 -4.25
CA PHE A 261 -7.86 12.05 -3.69
C PHE A 261 -9.14 12.30 -4.50
N GLY A 262 -9.48 13.57 -4.74
CA GLY A 262 -10.70 13.93 -5.46
C GLY A 262 -10.73 13.45 -6.91
N MET A 263 -9.59 13.51 -7.62
CA MET A 263 -9.54 13.24 -9.07
C MET A 263 -9.63 11.74 -9.40
N ASN A 264 -8.91 10.90 -8.66
CA ASN A 264 -8.77 9.47 -9.00
C ASN A 264 -9.37 8.58 -7.93
N LYS A 265 -9.09 8.88 -6.66
CA LYS A 265 -9.42 7.97 -5.55
C LYS A 265 -10.91 7.89 -5.31
N LEU A 266 -11.58 9.04 -5.25
CA LEU A 266 -13.03 9.12 -5.01
C LEU A 266 -13.83 8.34 -6.06
N LYS A 267 -13.41 8.39 -7.33
CA LYS A 267 -14.02 7.60 -8.41
C LYS A 267 -13.88 6.09 -8.17
N VAL A 268 -12.70 5.62 -7.77
CA VAL A 268 -12.46 4.19 -7.46
C VAL A 268 -13.25 3.75 -6.23
N MET A 269 -13.32 4.60 -5.20
CA MET A 269 -14.15 4.34 -4.00
C MET A 269 -15.62 4.18 -4.37
N PHE A 270 -16.16 5.09 -5.19
CA PHE A 270 -17.54 5.02 -5.67
C PHE A 270 -17.84 3.70 -6.39
N GLN A 271 -16.95 3.29 -7.31
CA GLN A 271 -17.09 2.01 -8.01
C GLN A 271 -17.01 0.80 -7.06
N SER A 272 -16.20 0.90 -6.01
CA SER A 272 -16.06 -0.15 -5.00
C SER A 272 -17.33 -0.30 -4.18
N VAL A 273 -17.91 0.82 -3.72
CA VAL A 273 -19.16 0.82 -2.95
C VAL A 273 -20.33 0.33 -3.79
N ILE A 274 -20.47 0.75 -5.06
CA ILE A 274 -21.51 0.23 -5.96
C ILE A 274 -21.45 -1.29 -6.09
N LYS A 275 -20.25 -1.87 -6.15
CA LYS A 275 -20.09 -3.32 -6.22
C LYS A 275 -20.56 -3.99 -4.93
N ILE A 276 -20.26 -3.41 -3.77
CA ILE A 276 -20.72 -3.90 -2.48
C ILE A 276 -22.26 -3.83 -2.38
N GLU A 277 -22.85 -2.69 -2.78
CA GLU A 277 -24.31 -2.51 -2.80
C GLU A 277 -25.01 -3.52 -3.71
N ARG A 278 -24.45 -3.79 -4.89
CA ARG A 278 -24.99 -4.81 -5.80
C ARG A 278 -24.96 -6.21 -5.21
N ILE A 279 -23.88 -6.55 -4.51
CA ILE A 279 -23.79 -7.82 -3.78
C ILE A 279 -24.92 -7.90 -2.75
N CYS A 280 -25.12 -6.84 -1.96
CA CYS A 280 -26.19 -6.79 -0.96
C CYS A 280 -27.58 -6.87 -1.58
N TYR A 281 -27.81 -6.16 -2.69
CA TYR A 281 -29.07 -6.24 -3.44
C TYR A 281 -29.36 -7.67 -3.92
N GLN A 282 -28.37 -8.35 -4.50
CA GLN A 282 -28.53 -9.73 -4.97
C GLN A 282 -28.77 -10.71 -3.82
N LEU A 283 -28.10 -10.52 -2.67
CA LEU A 283 -28.34 -11.29 -1.46
C LEU A 283 -29.78 -11.11 -0.95
N ALA A 284 -30.25 -9.86 -0.86
CA ALA A 284 -31.60 -9.54 -0.40
C ALA A 284 -32.67 -10.13 -1.33
N LEU A 285 -32.54 -9.93 -2.65
CA LEU A 285 -33.48 -10.47 -3.63
C LEU A 285 -33.59 -12.00 -3.55
N ARG A 286 -32.45 -12.70 -3.49
CA ARG A 286 -32.43 -14.16 -3.41
C ARG A 286 -33.02 -14.69 -2.11
N ARG A 287 -32.81 -13.98 -1.00
CA ARG A 287 -33.39 -14.31 0.30
C ARG A 287 -34.91 -14.23 0.25
N GLU A 288 -35.47 -13.20 -0.38
CA GLU A 288 -36.93 -13.04 -0.55
C GLU A 288 -37.51 -14.08 -1.53
N GLU A 289 -36.78 -14.41 -2.60
CA GLU A 289 -37.24 -15.35 -3.63
C GLU A 289 -36.94 -16.84 -3.30
N ASN A 290 -36.38 -17.13 -2.11
CA ASN A 290 -35.92 -18.48 -1.71
C ASN A 290 -35.00 -19.15 -2.74
N LEU A 291 -34.16 -18.35 -3.41
CA LEU A 291 -33.22 -18.83 -4.41
C LEU A 291 -31.95 -19.40 -3.74
N PRO A 292 -31.27 -20.37 -4.39
CA PRO A 292 -30.01 -20.91 -3.89
C PRO A 292 -28.92 -19.83 -3.78
N ALA A 293 -27.88 -20.13 -2.99
CA ALA A 293 -26.74 -19.25 -2.72
C ALA A 293 -26.08 -18.71 -4.01
N LEU A 294 -25.45 -17.54 -3.91
CA LEU A 294 -24.77 -16.86 -5.01
C LEU A 294 -23.75 -17.80 -5.70
N PRO A 295 -23.86 -18.07 -7.02
CA PRO A 295 -22.83 -18.76 -7.76
C PRO A 295 -21.59 -17.87 -7.84
N ALA A 296 -20.41 -18.43 -7.58
CA ALA A 296 -19.13 -17.71 -7.62
C ALA A 296 -18.88 -16.98 -8.97
N GLY A 297 -19.44 -17.46 -10.08
CA GLY A 297 -19.29 -16.87 -11.42
C GLY A 297 -20.22 -15.68 -11.73
N PHE A 298 -21.21 -15.36 -10.89
CA PHE A 298 -22.10 -14.20 -11.11
C PHE A 298 -21.52 -12.88 -10.59
N MET A 299 -20.32 -12.92 -10.00
CA MET A 299 -19.61 -11.75 -9.47
C MET A 299 -18.73 -11.04 -10.52
N GLU A 300 -18.55 -11.63 -11.69
CA GLU A 300 -17.99 -10.99 -12.89
C GLU A 300 -19.08 -10.14 -13.58
N LEU A 301 -19.53 -9.08 -12.91
CA LEU A 301 -20.36 -8.07 -13.57
C LEU A 301 -19.44 -7.00 -14.18
N ASP A 302 -18.93 -7.30 -15.38
CA ASP A 302 -18.41 -6.28 -16.28
C ASP A 302 -19.52 -5.26 -16.55
N TYR A 303 -19.27 -4.01 -16.15
CA TYR A 303 -20.03 -2.89 -16.71
C TYR A 303 -19.35 -2.47 -18.02
N PRO A 304 -20.11 -2.11 -19.06
CA PRO A 304 -19.54 -1.37 -20.17
C PRO A 304 -18.88 -0.10 -19.59
N GLU A 305 -17.66 0.20 -20.03
CA GLU A 305 -16.81 1.31 -19.55
C GLU A 305 -17.42 2.72 -19.77
N ASP A 306 -18.68 2.82 -20.15
CA ASP A 306 -19.39 4.07 -20.45
C ASP A 306 -20.03 4.67 -19.18
N THR A 307 -19.19 5.13 -18.26
CA THR A 307 -19.59 6.13 -17.23
C THR A 307 -18.70 7.37 -17.31
N GLN A 308 -18.43 7.84 -18.54
CA GLN A 308 -17.76 9.11 -18.79
C GLN A 308 -18.61 10.37 -18.51
N HIS A 309 -19.87 10.22 -18.09
CA HIS A 309 -20.72 11.35 -17.72
C HIS A 309 -21.34 11.15 -16.33
N ILE A 310 -20.54 11.34 -15.29
CA ILE A 310 -21.05 11.94 -14.05
C ILE A 310 -20.50 13.36 -14.08
N GLU A 311 -21.30 14.27 -14.65
CA GLU A 311 -21.04 15.70 -14.54
C GLU A 311 -21.08 16.05 -13.05
N ALA A 312 -19.96 16.56 -12.55
CA ALA A 312 -19.86 17.13 -11.22
C ALA A 312 -20.81 18.33 -11.15
N TYR A 313 -21.80 18.25 -10.27
CA TYR A 313 -22.47 19.40 -9.68
C TYR A 313 -21.92 19.62 -8.28
#